data_AF-A0AA38KIJ2-F1
#
_entry.id   AF-A0AA38KIJ2-F1
#
_cell.length_a   1.000
_cell.length_b   1.000
_cell.length_c   1.000
_cell.angle_alpha   90.00
_cell.angle_beta   90.00
_cell.angle_gamma   90.00
#
_symmetry.space_group_name_H-M   'P 1'
#
loop_
_entity.id
_entity.type
_entity.pdbx_description
1 polymer ?
#
loop_
_entity_poly.entity_id
_entity_poly.type
_entity_poly.pdbx_seq_one_letter_code
_entity_poly.pdbx_strand_id
1 'polypeptide(L)'
;MDKMGFWVKGQRDGLGKELLKVIEFNNTYHCGMKFESREALELHKSICMLRLVHCTNEGCREVFCAVYSKDHDTSCPLKLVPYKQNCSAPVNKSEMDKHCVTECPMKLVNCPFYQVSCISAIPQASIWGALCIPQASSWLYIFYVLQSLQKQEASIGDLMHHVILLEKNSTRCLQLVRRILPIVCNSPGFFPLCSKALQDDSGSRS
;
A
#
# COMPACT_ATOMS: atom_id res chain seq x y z
N MET A 1 44.62 15.90 -24.44
CA MET A 1 43.77 15.26 -25.46
C MET A 1 44.67 14.45 -26.37
N ASP A 2 44.28 13.23 -26.69
CA ASP A 2 44.92 12.51 -27.79
C ASP A 2 44.57 13.18 -29.13
N LYS A 3 45.24 12.75 -30.21
CA LYS A 3 44.98 13.27 -31.57
C LYS A 3 43.54 12.98 -32.07
N MET A 4 42.75 12.21 -31.34
CA MET A 4 41.35 11.87 -31.65
C MET A 4 40.33 12.62 -30.77
N GLY A 5 40.78 13.55 -29.91
CA GLY A 5 39.90 14.33 -29.05
C GLY A 5 39.38 13.58 -27.82
N PHE A 6 39.85 12.35 -27.58
CA PHE A 6 39.56 11.62 -26.36
C PHE A 6 40.53 12.04 -25.25
N TRP A 7 40.00 12.03 -24.03
CA TRP A 7 40.79 12.26 -22.84
C TRP A 7 41.40 10.94 -22.41
N VAL A 8 42.72 10.93 -22.22
CA VAL A 8 43.41 9.79 -21.59
C VAL A 8 42.82 9.58 -20.19
N LYS A 9 42.55 8.33 -19.81
CA LYS A 9 41.95 7.97 -18.51
C LYS A 9 42.73 8.65 -17.37
N GLY A 10 42.04 9.44 -16.55
CA GLY A 10 42.63 10.21 -15.44
C GLY A 10 43.14 11.62 -15.77
N GLN A 11 43.29 12.01 -17.06
CA GLN A 11 43.65 13.40 -17.41
C GLN A 11 42.57 14.40 -17.03
N ARG A 12 41.28 14.04 -17.15
CA ARG A 12 40.17 14.92 -16.74
C ARG A 12 40.22 15.21 -15.25
N ASP A 13 40.42 14.17 -14.44
CA ASP A 13 40.47 14.27 -12.99
C ASP A 13 41.69 15.07 -12.53
N GLY A 14 42.84 14.88 -13.20
CA GLY A 14 44.06 15.66 -12.93
C GLY A 14 43.88 17.14 -13.27
N LEU A 15 43.32 17.46 -14.44
CA LEU A 15 43.08 18.84 -14.87
C LEU A 15 42.02 19.52 -13.99
N GLY A 16 40.96 18.80 -13.61
CA GLY A 16 39.92 19.29 -12.70
C GLY A 16 40.48 19.63 -11.32
N LYS A 17 41.38 18.80 -10.78
CA LYS A 17 42.06 19.07 -9.51
C LYS A 17 42.95 20.32 -9.57
N GLU A 18 43.71 20.51 -10.65
CA GLU A 18 44.54 21.71 -10.81
C GLU A 18 43.69 22.97 -11.02
N LEU A 19 42.62 22.89 -11.82
CA LEU A 19 41.67 23.99 -11.98
C LEU A 19 41.03 24.39 -10.66
N LEU A 20 40.61 23.42 -9.84
CA LEU A 20 40.05 23.69 -8.52
C LEU A 20 41.06 24.43 -7.62
N LYS A 21 42.33 24.02 -7.58
CA LYS A 21 43.37 24.72 -6.80
C LYS A 21 43.63 26.16 -7.25
N VAL A 22 43.45 26.45 -8.54
CA VAL A 22 43.68 27.79 -9.11
C VAL A 22 42.48 28.71 -8.90
N ILE A 23 41.26 28.17 -8.95
CA ILE A 23 40.02 28.95 -8.84
C ILE A 23 39.65 29.16 -7.36
N GLU A 24 40.08 28.26 -6.47
CA GLU A 24 39.69 28.28 -5.07
C GLU A 24 40.76 28.89 -4.17
N PHE A 25 40.62 30.17 -3.85
CA PHE A 25 41.54 30.86 -2.93
C PHE A 25 41.24 30.58 -1.44
N ASN A 26 40.04 30.12 -1.11
CA ASN A 26 39.57 29.97 0.28
C ASN A 26 39.61 28.52 0.82
N ASN A 27 40.15 27.54 0.07
CA ASN A 27 40.22 26.13 0.49
C ASN A 27 38.86 25.55 0.97
N THR A 28 37.75 26.00 0.39
CA THR A 28 36.38 25.59 0.74
C THR A 28 36.02 24.17 0.24
N TYR A 29 36.64 23.69 -0.84
CA TYR A 29 36.36 22.43 -1.54
C TYR A 29 37.63 21.58 -1.74
N HIS A 30 38.80 22.09 -1.36
CA HIS A 30 40.04 21.31 -1.29
C HIS A 30 40.79 21.56 0.02
N CYS A 31 41.49 20.52 0.50
CA CYS A 31 42.31 20.63 1.69
C CYS A 31 43.69 21.19 1.34
N GLY A 32 44.06 22.35 1.90
CA GLY A 32 45.37 22.97 1.72
C GLY A 32 46.50 22.42 2.60
N MET A 33 46.24 21.37 3.39
CA MET A 33 47.25 20.77 4.26
C MET A 33 48.35 20.09 3.43
N LYS A 34 49.60 20.25 3.88
CA LYS A 34 50.78 19.63 3.27
C LYS A 34 51.33 18.55 4.20
N PHE A 35 51.84 17.47 3.62
CA PHE A 35 52.33 16.31 4.35
C PHE A 35 53.72 15.95 3.85
N GLU A 36 54.61 15.62 4.77
CA GLU A 36 56.01 15.25 4.47
C GLU A 36 56.15 13.78 4.05
N SER A 37 55.21 12.92 4.46
CA SER A 37 55.19 11.50 4.11
C SER A 37 53.90 11.08 3.42
N ARG A 38 54.00 10.01 2.62
CA ARG A 38 52.83 9.42 1.94
C ARG A 38 51.86 8.83 2.96
N GLU A 39 52.37 8.23 4.02
CA GLU A 39 51.59 7.62 5.09
C GLU A 39 50.74 8.66 5.81
N ALA A 40 51.30 9.84 6.11
CA ALA A 40 50.56 10.93 6.72
C ALA A 40 49.45 11.48 5.79
N LEU A 41 49.71 11.54 4.48
CA LEU A 41 48.71 11.94 3.49
C LEU A 41 47.55 10.93 3.39
N GLU A 42 47.84 9.63 3.34
CA GLU A 42 46.79 8.59 3.28
C GLU A 42 45.96 8.56 4.57
N LEU A 43 46.61 8.69 5.72
CA LEU A 43 45.90 8.82 7.00
C LEU A 43 44.97 10.03 6.97
N HIS A 44 45.46 11.19 6.52
CA HIS A 44 44.63 12.38 6.39
C HIS A 44 43.45 12.17 5.44
N LYS A 45 43.63 11.55 4.27
CA LYS A 45 42.52 11.28 3.33
C LYS A 45 41.37 10.50 3.97
N SER A 46 41.68 9.60 4.91
CA SER A 46 40.66 8.81 5.62
C SER A 46 39.85 9.62 6.64
N ILE A 47 40.42 10.69 7.19
CA ILE A 47 39.79 11.54 8.22
C ILE A 47 39.40 12.94 7.75
N CYS A 48 39.85 13.36 6.56
CA CYS A 48 39.63 14.70 6.02
C CYS A 48 38.14 15.01 5.96
N MET A 49 37.73 16.18 6.43
CA MET A 49 36.32 16.58 6.40
C MET A 49 35.81 16.86 4.97
N LEU A 50 36.72 17.08 4.02
CA LEU A 50 36.40 17.22 2.60
C LEU A 50 36.44 15.89 1.84
N ARG A 51 36.70 14.76 2.53
CA ARG A 51 36.61 13.44 1.90
C ARG A 51 35.18 13.16 1.47
N LEU A 52 35.03 12.46 0.36
CA LEU A 52 33.74 11.96 -0.07
C LEU A 52 33.32 10.78 0.80
N VAL A 53 32.07 10.80 1.25
CA VAL A 53 31.43 9.73 1.99
C VAL A 53 30.11 9.36 1.30
N HIS A 54 29.77 8.08 1.38
CA HIS A 54 28.46 7.59 0.94
C HIS A 54 27.45 7.72 2.08
N CYS A 55 26.20 8.02 1.75
CA CYS A 55 25.10 7.93 2.72
C CYS A 55 25.00 6.49 3.29
N THR A 56 24.82 6.38 4.60
CA THR A 56 24.66 5.09 5.29
C THR A 56 23.22 4.57 5.29
N ASN A 57 22.24 5.41 4.95
CA ASN A 57 20.84 5.01 4.85
C ASN A 57 20.63 4.06 3.66
N GLU A 58 19.89 2.98 3.90
CA GLU A 58 19.63 1.93 2.90
C GLU A 58 18.98 2.51 1.63
N GLY A 59 19.52 2.13 0.47
CA GLY A 59 19.03 2.60 -0.84
C GLY A 59 19.46 4.02 -1.24
N CYS A 60 20.04 4.81 -0.34
CA CYS A 60 20.57 6.13 -0.68
C CYS A 60 21.92 5.99 -1.38
N ARG A 61 22.05 6.54 -2.60
CA ARG A 61 23.28 6.50 -3.40
C ARG A 61 24.01 7.84 -3.47
N GLU A 62 23.60 8.79 -2.63
CA GLU A 62 24.23 10.10 -2.56
C GLU A 62 25.67 10.02 -2.04
N VAL A 63 26.53 10.85 -2.64
CA VAL A 63 27.94 10.99 -2.27
C VAL A 63 28.21 12.47 -2.04
N PHE A 64 28.72 12.80 -0.85
CA PHE A 64 28.94 14.18 -0.43
C PHE A 64 30.20 14.30 0.43
N CYS A 65 30.70 15.52 0.63
CA CYS A 65 31.82 15.76 1.54
C CYS A 65 31.41 15.51 2.99
N ALA A 66 32.30 14.92 3.80
CA ALA A 66 32.00 14.59 5.19
C ALA A 66 31.53 15.81 6.03
N VAL A 67 31.96 17.05 5.69
CA VAL A 67 31.43 18.31 6.24
C VAL A 67 29.91 18.38 6.18
N TYR A 68 29.32 17.96 5.06
CA TYR A 68 27.87 18.06 4.81
C TYR A 68 27.10 16.83 5.30
N SER A 69 27.73 15.92 6.05
CA SER A 69 27.05 14.69 6.50
C SER A 69 25.85 14.99 7.39
N LYS A 70 25.97 16.00 8.27
CA LYS A 70 24.85 16.42 9.13
C LYS A 70 23.71 17.03 8.32
N ASP A 71 24.05 17.89 7.36
CA ASP A 71 23.05 18.54 6.51
C ASP A 71 22.28 17.48 5.70
N HIS A 72 23.00 16.56 5.05
CA HIS A 72 22.37 15.43 4.36
C HIS A 72 21.53 14.57 5.31
N ASP A 73 22.03 14.24 6.49
CA ASP A 73 21.30 13.42 7.47
C ASP A 73 19.97 14.08 7.92
N THR A 74 19.84 15.41 7.90
CA THR A 74 18.56 16.07 8.17
C THR A 74 17.59 16.03 6.98
N SER A 75 18.12 16.10 5.76
CA SER A 75 17.34 16.19 4.52
C SER A 75 17.13 14.86 3.81
N CYS A 76 17.83 13.80 4.22
CA CYS A 76 17.81 12.51 3.55
C CYS A 76 16.38 11.93 3.49
N PRO A 77 15.83 11.69 2.28
CA PRO A 77 14.48 11.15 2.14
C PRO A 77 14.35 9.71 2.66
N LEU A 78 15.45 8.96 2.63
CA LEU A 78 15.54 7.55 3.02
C LEU A 78 16.00 7.37 4.46
N LYS A 79 16.09 8.45 5.23
CA LYS A 79 16.35 8.34 6.66
C LYS A 79 15.13 7.76 7.35
N LEU A 80 15.36 6.71 8.13
CA LEU A 80 14.38 6.16 9.06
C LEU A 80 14.17 7.16 10.20
N VAL A 81 12.92 7.58 10.40
CA VAL A 81 12.54 8.48 11.48
C VAL A 81 11.47 7.83 12.35
N PRO A 82 11.55 7.98 13.68
CA PRO A 82 10.47 7.55 14.57
C PRO A 82 9.20 8.35 14.28
N TYR A 83 8.07 7.66 14.22
CA TYR A 83 6.78 8.26 13.89
C TYR A 83 6.31 9.24 14.96
N LYS A 84 5.73 10.38 14.56
CA LYS A 84 5.26 11.44 15.47
C LYS A 84 4.12 11.03 16.41
N GLN A 85 3.40 9.93 16.15
CA GLN A 85 2.28 9.48 16.99
C GLN A 85 2.55 8.13 17.69
N ASN A 86 3.78 7.87 18.14
CA ASN A 86 4.14 6.67 18.92
C ASN A 86 3.83 5.33 18.23
N CYS A 87 3.97 5.25 16.89
CA CYS A 87 3.95 3.95 16.22
C CYS A 87 5.33 3.29 16.36
N SER A 88 5.35 2.01 16.72
CA SER A 88 6.60 1.27 16.99
C SER A 88 7.44 0.97 15.75
N ALA A 89 6.93 1.21 14.54
CA ALA A 89 7.66 0.92 13.30
C ALA A 89 8.45 2.16 12.82
N PRO A 90 9.78 2.05 12.62
CA PRO A 90 10.54 3.10 11.94
C PRO A 90 10.12 3.14 10.45
N VAL A 91 9.84 4.34 9.93
CA VAL A 91 9.40 4.54 8.55
C VAL A 91 10.36 5.51 7.86
N ASN A 92 10.64 5.27 6.59
CA ASN A 92 11.37 6.22 5.75
C ASN A 92 10.64 7.56 5.70
N LYS A 93 11.38 8.67 5.76
CA LYS A 93 10.79 10.01 5.71
C LYS A 93 9.91 10.22 4.46
N SER A 94 10.27 9.63 3.32
CA SER A 94 9.47 9.68 2.08
C SER A 94 8.17 8.88 2.12
N GLU A 95 8.10 7.83 2.95
CA GLU A 95 6.95 6.92 3.03
C GLU A 95 6.00 7.28 4.18
N MET A 96 6.32 8.34 4.93
CA MET A 96 5.56 8.82 6.06
C MET A 96 4.09 9.05 5.70
N ASP A 97 3.80 9.80 4.64
CA ASP A 97 2.42 10.14 4.24
C ASP A 97 1.61 8.89 3.85
N LYS A 98 2.23 7.97 3.12
CA LYS A 98 1.60 6.70 2.77
C LYS A 98 1.28 5.89 4.02
N HIS A 99 2.25 5.73 4.92
CA HIS A 99 2.07 5.03 6.18
C HIS A 99 0.90 5.63 7.01
N CYS A 100 0.87 6.96 7.19
CA CYS A 100 -0.20 7.66 7.89
C CYS A 100 -1.60 7.31 7.35
N VAL A 101 -1.72 7.14 6.04
CA VAL A 101 -3.01 6.95 5.36
C VAL A 101 -3.41 5.48 5.31
N THR A 102 -2.50 4.55 5.04
CA THR A 102 -2.88 3.16 4.70
C THR A 102 -2.47 2.12 5.72
N GLU A 103 -1.40 2.34 6.47
CA GLU A 103 -0.70 1.26 7.19
C GLU A 103 -0.52 1.54 8.69
N CYS A 104 -0.68 2.78 9.13
CA CYS A 104 -0.42 3.16 10.51
C CYS A 104 -1.45 2.53 11.47
N PRO A 105 -1.04 1.67 12.42
CA PRO A 105 -1.95 1.10 13.42
C PRO A 105 -2.55 2.16 14.34
N MET A 106 -1.86 3.30 14.49
CA MET A 106 -2.29 4.45 15.28
C MET A 106 -3.12 5.47 14.49
N LYS A 107 -3.41 5.20 13.21
CA LYS A 107 -4.30 6.03 12.40
C LYS A 107 -5.62 6.20 13.12
N LEU A 108 -6.04 7.45 13.30
CA LEU A 108 -7.35 7.76 13.85
C LEU A 108 -8.43 7.45 12.81
N VAL A 109 -9.41 6.65 13.21
CA VAL A 109 -10.61 6.37 12.42
C VAL A 109 -11.85 6.75 13.20
N ASN A 110 -12.95 6.97 12.48
CA ASN A 110 -14.24 7.20 13.11
C ASN A 110 -14.63 5.96 13.93
N CYS A 111 -15.15 6.21 15.13
CA CYS A 111 -15.76 5.17 15.94
C CYS A 111 -16.80 4.38 15.11
N PRO A 112 -16.92 3.05 15.26
CA PRO A 112 -17.97 2.26 14.61
C PRO A 112 -19.39 2.80 14.88
N PHE A 113 -19.58 3.49 16.01
CA PHE A 113 -20.83 4.14 16.40
C PHE A 113 -21.03 5.55 15.80
N TYR A 114 -20.19 5.99 14.86
CA TYR A 114 -20.34 7.30 14.21
C TYR A 114 -21.71 7.49 13.56
N GLN A 115 -22.24 6.43 12.96
CA GLN A 115 -23.58 6.44 12.34
C GLN A 115 -24.72 6.64 13.35
N VAL A 116 -24.48 6.36 14.63
CA VAL A 116 -25.46 6.50 15.72
C VAL A 116 -25.14 7.65 16.66
N SER A 117 -24.30 8.61 16.22
CA SER A 117 -23.90 9.87 16.88
C SER A 117 -22.61 9.86 17.73
N CYS A 118 -21.77 8.83 17.66
CA CYS A 118 -20.46 8.87 18.32
C CYS A 118 -19.41 9.60 17.46
N ILE A 119 -19.03 10.81 17.86
CA ILE A 119 -18.03 11.63 17.12
C ILE A 119 -16.57 11.32 17.48
N SER A 120 -16.31 10.31 18.31
CA SER A 120 -14.96 9.99 18.75
C SER A 120 -14.10 9.45 17.61
N ALA A 121 -12.88 9.95 17.52
CA ALA A 121 -11.84 9.38 16.68
C ALA A 121 -10.95 8.46 17.54
N ILE A 122 -10.78 7.21 17.13
CA ILE A 122 -10.05 6.19 17.89
C ILE A 122 -8.91 5.60 17.05
N PRO A 123 -7.79 5.18 17.66
CA PRO A 123 -6.74 4.46 16.95
C PRO A 123 -7.26 3.19 16.30
N GLN A 124 -6.83 2.91 15.08
CA GLN A 124 -7.25 1.73 14.33
C GLN A 124 -6.96 0.42 15.08
N ALA A 125 -5.80 0.31 15.74
CA ALA A 125 -5.44 -0.84 16.57
C ALA A 125 -6.39 -1.04 17.78
N SER A 126 -7.03 0.03 18.25
CA SER A 126 -7.91 -0.01 19.42
C SER A 126 -9.35 -0.42 19.09
N ILE A 127 -9.77 -0.43 17.83
CA ILE A 127 -11.15 -0.78 17.43
C ILE A 127 -11.55 -2.17 17.95
N TRP A 128 -10.62 -3.14 17.91
CA TRP A 128 -10.89 -4.54 18.30
C TRP A 128 -10.65 -4.81 19.79
N GLY A 129 -9.71 -4.11 20.43
CA GLY A 129 -9.30 -4.37 21.82
C GLY A 129 -10.00 -3.51 22.86
N ALA A 130 -10.46 -2.32 22.47
CA ALA A 130 -11.16 -1.38 23.32
C ALA A 130 -12.25 -0.72 22.47
N LEU A 131 -13.41 -1.38 22.36
CA LEU A 131 -14.62 -0.60 22.08
C LEU A 131 -14.63 0.57 23.07
N CYS A 132 -15.02 1.75 22.58
CA CYS A 132 -15.12 3.00 23.33
C CYS A 132 -16.22 2.92 24.42
N ILE A 133 -16.13 1.96 25.34
CA ILE A 133 -17.10 1.64 26.40
C ILE A 133 -16.46 1.84 27.78
N PRO A 134 -16.00 3.06 28.11
CA PRO A 134 -16.07 3.42 29.52
C PRO A 134 -17.33 4.23 29.85
N GLN A 135 -17.92 4.94 28.88
CA GLN A 135 -18.99 5.91 29.16
C GLN A 135 -20.11 6.01 28.11
N ALA A 136 -19.96 5.43 26.91
CA ALA A 136 -21.04 5.38 25.94
C ALA A 136 -22.05 4.30 26.35
N SER A 137 -23.15 4.76 26.92
CA SER A 137 -24.28 4.05 27.50
C SER A 137 -24.67 2.79 26.71
N SER A 138 -24.98 1.70 27.42
CA SER A 138 -25.53 0.43 26.89
C SER A 138 -26.61 0.62 25.80
N TRP A 139 -27.36 1.73 25.89
CA TRP A 139 -28.34 2.19 24.91
C TRP A 139 -27.78 2.40 23.49
N LEU A 140 -26.58 2.97 23.32
CA LEU A 140 -26.00 3.22 21.99
C LEU A 140 -25.68 1.92 21.25
N TYR A 141 -25.19 0.93 21.99
CA TYR A 141 -24.96 -0.42 21.47
C TYR A 141 -26.27 -1.09 21.07
N ILE A 142 -27.29 -1.01 21.94
CA ILE A 142 -28.63 -1.54 21.65
C ILE A 142 -29.21 -0.87 20.39
N PHE A 143 -29.12 0.46 20.27
CA PHE A 143 -29.61 1.19 19.09
C PHE A 143 -28.87 0.79 17.81
N TYR A 144 -27.54 0.63 17.88
CA TYR A 144 -26.75 0.19 16.74
C TYR A 144 -27.13 -1.24 16.30
N VAL A 145 -27.32 -2.16 17.24
CA VAL A 145 -27.77 -3.53 16.95
C VAL A 145 -29.18 -3.54 16.38
N LEU A 146 -30.11 -2.75 16.92
CA LEU A 146 -31.47 -2.65 16.36
C LEU A 146 -31.47 -2.08 14.94
N GLN A 147 -30.68 -1.03 14.67
CA GLN A 147 -30.59 -0.43 13.35
C GLN A 147 -29.92 -1.38 12.34
N SER A 148 -28.92 -2.17 12.76
CA SER A 148 -28.29 -3.16 11.89
C SER A 148 -29.24 -4.32 11.57
N LEU A 149 -30.02 -4.79 12.55
CA LEU A 149 -31.06 -5.80 12.34
C LEU A 149 -32.14 -5.31 11.35
N GLN A 150 -32.63 -4.08 11.52
CA GLN A 150 -33.61 -3.48 10.58
C GLN A 150 -33.06 -3.38 9.14
N LYS A 151 -31.79 -2.99 8.98
CA LYS A 151 -31.14 -2.96 7.65
C LYS A 151 -31.02 -4.36 7.04
N GLN A 152 -30.72 -5.37 7.85
CA GLN A 152 -30.65 -6.75 7.39
C GLN A 152 -32.03 -7.29 6.98
N GLU A 153 -33.09 -7.00 7.75
CA GLU A 153 -34.45 -7.38 7.38
C GLU A 153 -34.87 -6.80 6.02
N ALA A 154 -34.56 -5.51 5.76
CA ALA A 154 -34.83 -4.90 4.46
C ALA A 154 -34.07 -5.60 3.31
N SER A 155 -32.78 -5.87 3.51
CA SER A 155 -31.96 -6.56 2.52
C SER A 155 -32.41 -8.00 2.26
N ILE A 156 -32.89 -8.71 3.29
CA ILE A 156 -33.46 -10.06 3.15
C ILE A 156 -34.78 -10.00 2.37
N GLY A 157 -35.62 -8.99 2.64
CA GLY A 157 -36.86 -8.76 1.90
C GLY A 157 -36.62 -8.56 0.40
N ASP A 158 -35.64 -7.74 0.04
CA ASP A 158 -35.27 -7.50 -1.37
C ASP A 158 -34.76 -8.79 -2.04
N LEU A 159 -33.92 -9.55 -1.34
CA LEU A 159 -33.39 -10.82 -1.85
C LEU A 159 -34.52 -11.85 -2.03
N MET A 160 -35.45 -11.94 -1.07
CA MET A 160 -36.63 -12.80 -1.17
C MET A 160 -37.50 -12.43 -2.36
N HIS A 161 -37.69 -11.13 -2.63
CA HIS A 161 -38.43 -10.68 -3.80
C HIS A 161 -37.76 -11.14 -5.11
N HIS A 162 -36.43 -11.10 -5.19
CA HIS A 162 -35.69 -11.60 -6.35
C HIS A 162 -35.81 -13.12 -6.52
N VAL A 163 -35.78 -13.89 -5.44
CA VAL A 163 -35.99 -15.35 -5.49
C VAL A 163 -37.38 -15.68 -6.06
N ILE A 164 -38.43 -15.02 -5.55
CA ILE A 164 -39.81 -15.22 -6.02
C ILE A 164 -39.93 -14.90 -7.52
N LEU A 165 -39.26 -13.84 -8.00
CA LEU A 165 -39.27 -13.46 -9.41
C LEU A 165 -38.60 -14.54 -10.29
N LEU A 166 -37.47 -15.07 -9.84
CA LEU A 166 -36.75 -16.15 -10.53
C LEU A 166 -37.57 -17.44 -10.59
N GLU A 167 -38.23 -17.82 -9.50
CA GLU A 167 -39.12 -18.99 -9.46
C GLU A 167 -40.29 -18.87 -10.44
N LYS A 168 -40.92 -17.68 -10.50
CA LYS A 168 -42.01 -17.41 -11.47
C LYS A 168 -41.52 -17.52 -12.91
N ASN A 169 -40.35 -16.97 -13.22
CA ASN A 169 -39.78 -17.04 -14.57
C ASN A 169 -39.38 -18.47 -14.95
N SER A 170 -38.76 -19.21 -14.03
CA SER A 170 -38.43 -20.63 -14.21
C SER A 170 -39.68 -21.47 -14.48
N THR A 171 -40.74 -21.26 -13.71
CA THR A 171 -42.03 -21.96 -13.90
C THR A 171 -42.64 -21.65 -15.26
N ARG A 172 -42.58 -20.40 -15.72
CA ARG A 172 -43.06 -20.01 -17.06
C ARG A 172 -42.24 -20.67 -18.16
N CYS A 173 -40.91 -20.73 -18.03
CA CYS A 173 -40.04 -21.44 -18.96
C CYS A 173 -40.37 -22.94 -19.02
N LEU A 174 -40.55 -23.61 -17.87
CA LEU A 174 -40.95 -25.02 -17.81
C LEU A 174 -42.32 -25.27 -18.47
N GLN A 175 -43.28 -24.37 -18.27
CA GLN A 175 -44.59 -24.45 -18.93
C GLN A 175 -44.48 -24.28 -20.45
N LEU A 176 -43.63 -23.38 -20.93
CA LEU A 176 -43.36 -23.20 -22.37
C LEU A 176 -42.68 -24.44 -22.96
N VAL A 177 -41.65 -24.97 -22.28
CA VAL A 177 -40.99 -26.22 -22.70
C VAL A 177 -42.00 -27.36 -22.78
N ARG A 178 -42.87 -27.55 -21.77
CA ARG A 178 -43.94 -28.56 -21.81
C ARG A 178 -44.94 -28.38 -22.95
N ARG A 179 -45.20 -27.15 -23.40
CA ARG A 179 -46.10 -26.87 -24.54
C ARG A 179 -45.43 -27.09 -25.89
N ILE A 180 -44.14 -26.82 -26.00
CA ILE A 180 -43.39 -26.92 -27.25
C ILE A 180 -42.86 -28.34 -27.48
N LEU A 181 -42.52 -29.08 -26.40
CA LEU A 181 -41.99 -30.44 -26.45
C LEU A 181 -42.83 -31.40 -27.32
N PRO A 182 -44.18 -31.44 -27.23
CA PRO A 182 -44.98 -32.32 -28.09
C PRO A 182 -44.97 -31.92 -29.56
N ILE A 183 -44.80 -30.63 -29.87
CA ILE A 183 -44.76 -30.10 -31.25
C ILE A 183 -43.44 -30.49 -31.91
N VAL A 184 -42.34 -30.38 -31.16
CA VAL A 184 -41.01 -30.79 -31.63
C VAL A 184 -40.92 -32.32 -31.76
N CYS A 185 -41.53 -33.08 -30.83
CA CYS A 185 -41.52 -34.54 -30.87
C CYS A 185 -42.49 -35.17 -31.88
N ASN A 186 -43.53 -34.47 -32.36
CA ASN A 186 -44.48 -35.01 -33.37
C ASN A 186 -44.18 -34.57 -34.82
N SER A 187 -43.05 -33.91 -35.09
CA SER A 187 -42.62 -33.67 -36.47
C SER A 187 -42.16 -34.99 -37.13
N PRO A 188 -42.60 -35.32 -38.36
CA PRO A 188 -42.22 -36.57 -39.01
C PRO A 188 -40.73 -36.54 -39.33
N GLY A 189 -39.96 -37.30 -38.53
CA GLY A 189 -38.50 -37.36 -38.60
C GLY A 189 -37.80 -37.50 -37.26
N PHE A 190 -38.51 -37.33 -36.12
CA PHE A 190 -37.89 -37.37 -34.80
C PHE A 190 -38.61 -38.32 -33.83
N PHE A 191 -38.29 -39.61 -33.89
CA PHE A 191 -38.43 -40.54 -32.75
C PHE A 191 -37.41 -41.69 -32.89
N PRO A 192 -36.74 -42.20 -31.83
CA PRO A 192 -36.74 -41.77 -30.41
C PRO A 192 -35.33 -41.48 -29.84
N LEU A 193 -35.18 -40.39 -29.07
CA LEU A 193 -34.23 -40.35 -27.94
C LEU A 193 -34.85 -39.79 -26.64
N CYS A 194 -36.15 -39.50 -26.62
CA CYS A 194 -36.82 -38.88 -25.47
C CYS A 194 -37.88 -39.79 -24.83
N SER A 195 -37.48 -40.98 -24.38
CA SER A 195 -38.29 -41.78 -23.44
C SER A 195 -37.57 -42.10 -22.13
N LYS A 196 -36.47 -41.42 -21.79
CA LYS A 196 -35.71 -41.71 -20.57
C LYS A 196 -35.60 -40.60 -19.52
N ALA A 197 -36.18 -39.42 -19.74
CA ALA A 197 -36.03 -38.29 -18.80
C ALA A 197 -37.29 -37.93 -18.00
N LEU A 198 -38.37 -38.71 -18.12
CA LEU A 198 -39.65 -38.44 -17.44
C LEU A 198 -40.08 -39.54 -16.43
N GLN A 199 -39.20 -40.49 -16.11
CA GLN A 199 -39.46 -41.52 -15.08
C GLN A 199 -38.70 -41.33 -13.77
N ASP A 200 -37.78 -40.36 -13.65
CA ASP A 200 -36.98 -40.17 -12.44
C ASP A 200 -37.51 -39.09 -11.47
N ASP A 201 -38.73 -38.59 -11.66
CA ASP A 201 -39.34 -37.58 -10.76
C ASP A 201 -40.45 -38.18 -9.86
N SER A 202 -40.39 -39.49 -9.57
CA SER A 202 -41.29 -40.15 -8.63
C SER A 202 -40.58 -40.95 -7.54
N GLY A 203 -39.44 -40.47 -7.02
CA GLY A 203 -38.71 -41.22 -6.00
C GLY A 203 -37.65 -40.48 -5.19
N SER A 204 -38.01 -39.43 -4.44
CA SER A 204 -37.24 -39.04 -3.22
C SER A 204 -38.12 -38.24 -2.23
N ARG A 205 -39.12 -38.89 -1.65
CA ARG A 205 -39.61 -38.54 -0.31
C ARG A 205 -39.51 -39.79 0.55
N SER A 206 -38.44 -39.85 1.34
CA SER A 206 -38.28 -40.67 2.54
C SER A 206 -37.44 -39.86 3.52
#